data_AF-A0A529ZGY3-F1
#
_entry.id   AF-A0A529ZGY3-F1
#
_cell.length_a   1.000
_cell.length_b   1.000
_cell.length_c   1.000
_cell.angle_alpha   90.00
_cell.angle_beta   90.00
_cell.angle_gamma   90.00
#
_symmetry.space_group_name_H-M   'P 1'
#
loop_
_entity.id
_entity.type
_entity.pdbx_description
1 polymer ?
#
loop_
_entity_poly.entity_id
_entity_poly.type
_entity_poly.pdbx_seq_one_letter_code
_entity_poly.pdbx_strand_id
1 'polypeptide(L)'
;LIMVTSFTRFVIAFSILRAGIGLQSTPANLILISLSLFMTFYVMAPTFDQAWNTGVKPLMDNQITQGEAFEKISGPFRDFMLHNVRDKDFDLFADLARERGQTVSRETVDLRILVPAFMISEIRRGFEIGFLIVLPFLVIDLIVATVTMAMGMMMLPPT
;
A
#
# COMPACT_ATOMS: atom_id res chain seq x y z
N LEU A 1 5.31 -4.60 -10.27
CA LEU A 1 4.06 -3.87 -10.56
C LEU A 1 3.23 -3.65 -9.30
N ILE A 2 2.81 -4.70 -8.59
CA ILE A 2 1.98 -4.57 -7.38
C ILE A 2 2.61 -3.69 -6.28
N MET A 3 3.94 -3.73 -6.14
CA MET A 3 4.65 -2.97 -5.11
C MET A 3 4.84 -1.48 -5.41
N VAL A 4 4.57 -1.03 -6.63
CA VAL A 4 4.67 0.40 -7.03
C VAL A 4 3.30 1.08 -7.14
N THR A 5 2.27 0.44 -6.60
CA THR A 5 0.89 0.93 -6.58
C THR A 5 0.32 0.90 -5.17
N SER A 6 -0.90 1.37 -4.99
CA SER A 6 -1.62 1.36 -3.71
C SER A 6 -2.04 -0.03 -3.21
N PHE A 7 -1.74 -1.11 -3.94
CA PHE A 7 -2.22 -2.46 -3.61
C PHE A 7 -1.79 -2.90 -2.21
N THR A 8 -0.52 -2.68 -1.85
CA THR A 8 0.06 -3.08 -0.58
C THR A 8 -0.73 -2.52 0.60
N ARG A 9 -1.14 -1.25 0.52
CA ARG A 9 -1.94 -0.58 1.56
C ARG A 9 -3.30 -1.24 1.72
N PHE A 10 -4.00 -1.52 0.62
CA PHE A 10 -5.33 -2.13 0.66
C PHE A 10 -5.31 -3.56 1.19
N VAL A 11 -4.37 -4.40 0.71
CA VAL A 11 -4.32 -5.81 1.13
C VAL A 11 -3.98 -5.95 2.61
N ILE A 12 -3.10 -5.10 3.14
CA ILE A 12 -2.77 -5.08 4.57
C ILE A 12 -3.97 -4.62 5.39
N ALA A 13 -4.60 -3.50 5.02
CA ALA A 13 -5.76 -2.98 5.74
C ALA A 13 -6.93 -3.98 5.77
N PHE A 14 -7.25 -4.62 4.64
CA PHE A 14 -8.31 -5.62 4.57
C PHE A 14 -7.97 -6.93 5.30
N SER A 15 -6.70 -7.35 5.27
CA SER A 15 -6.26 -8.52 6.04
C SER A 15 -6.40 -8.28 7.55
N ILE A 16 -6.01 -7.10 8.01
CA ILE A 16 -6.15 -6.71 9.42
C ILE A 16 -7.63 -6.56 9.81
N LEU A 17 -8.46 -5.94 8.95
CA LEU A 17 -9.91 -5.88 9.15
C LEU A 17 -10.51 -7.26 9.38
N ARG A 18 -10.16 -8.26 8.53
CA ARG A 18 -10.66 -9.63 8.69
C ARG A 18 -10.26 -10.23 10.04
N ALA A 19 -9.03 -10.02 10.47
CA ALA A 19 -8.59 -10.50 11.78
C ALA A 19 -9.33 -9.79 12.92
N GLY A 20 -9.56 -8.48 12.79
CA GLY A 20 -10.23 -7.66 13.80
C GLY A 20 -11.68 -8.03 14.06
N ILE A 21 -12.41 -8.51 13.05
CA ILE A 21 -13.82 -8.92 13.18
C ILE A 21 -13.99 -10.35 13.72
N GLY A 22 -12.91 -11.04 14.09
CA GLY A 22 -12.97 -12.41 14.64
C GLY A 22 -13.32 -13.49 13.63
N LEU A 23 -13.40 -13.17 12.32
CA LEU A 23 -13.72 -14.17 11.30
C LEU A 23 -12.48 -14.98 10.90
N GLN A 24 -12.49 -16.29 11.19
CA GLN A 24 -11.33 -17.16 10.96
C GLN A 24 -11.03 -17.45 9.48
N SER A 25 -12.04 -17.43 8.61
CA SER A 25 -11.87 -17.85 7.20
C SER A 25 -12.70 -17.06 6.17
N THR A 26 -13.64 -16.23 6.62
CA THR A 26 -14.47 -15.38 5.74
C THR A 26 -14.08 -13.91 5.95
N PRO A 27 -13.90 -13.11 4.89
CA PRO A 27 -13.83 -13.49 3.47
C PRO A 27 -12.57 -14.29 3.14
N ALA A 28 -12.66 -15.16 2.12
CA ALA A 28 -11.53 -15.93 1.62
C ALA A 28 -10.40 -15.01 1.11
N ASN A 29 -9.14 -15.45 1.18
CA ASN A 29 -7.98 -14.66 0.74
C ASN A 29 -8.13 -14.13 -0.69
N LEU A 30 -8.72 -14.93 -1.59
CA LEU A 30 -8.98 -14.54 -2.97
C LEU A 30 -9.91 -13.32 -3.06
N ILE A 31 -10.93 -13.24 -2.20
CA ILE A 31 -11.86 -12.11 -2.16
C ILE A 31 -11.12 -10.85 -1.73
N LEU A 32 -10.28 -10.93 -0.69
CA LEU A 32 -9.49 -9.79 -0.22
C LEU A 32 -8.51 -9.28 -1.27
N ILE A 33 -7.84 -10.20 -1.98
CA ILE A 33 -6.93 -9.86 -3.07
C ILE A 33 -7.69 -9.19 -4.21
N SER A 34 -8.84 -9.74 -4.62
CA SER A 34 -9.69 -9.15 -5.67
C SER A 34 -10.17 -7.75 -5.29
N LEU A 35 -10.67 -7.57 -4.06
CA LEU A 35 -11.08 -6.24 -3.55
C LEU A 35 -9.90 -5.25 -3.56
N SER A 36 -8.72 -5.69 -3.10
CA SER A 36 -7.51 -4.87 -3.12
C SER A 36 -7.12 -4.47 -4.54
N LEU A 37 -7.25 -5.38 -5.49
CA LEU A 37 -6.95 -5.13 -6.90
C LEU A 37 -7.93 -4.13 -7.51
N PHE A 38 -9.25 -4.31 -7.29
CA PHE A 38 -10.26 -3.36 -7.76
C PHE A 38 -10.06 -1.96 -7.19
N MET A 39 -9.81 -1.85 -5.89
CA MET A 39 -9.50 -0.57 -5.25
C MET A 39 -8.22 0.05 -5.79
N THR A 40 -7.22 -0.78 -6.10
CA THR A 40 -5.98 -0.31 -6.74
C THR A 40 -6.25 0.25 -8.13
N PHE A 41 -7.01 -0.45 -8.98
CA PHE A 41 -7.35 0.08 -10.30
C PHE A 41 -8.14 1.38 -10.23
N TYR A 42 -9.08 1.46 -9.29
CA TYR A 42 -9.87 2.67 -9.09
C TYR A 42 -9.01 3.87 -8.67
N VAL A 43 -8.11 3.69 -7.70
CA VAL A 43 -7.23 4.77 -7.21
C VAL A 43 -6.13 5.12 -8.21
N MET A 44 -5.58 4.12 -8.91
CA MET A 44 -4.48 4.29 -9.86
C MET A 44 -4.94 4.68 -11.27
N ALA A 45 -6.25 4.78 -11.53
CA ALA A 45 -6.81 5.17 -12.82
C ALA A 45 -6.09 6.38 -13.47
N PRO A 46 -5.92 7.54 -12.79
CA PRO A 46 -5.24 8.68 -13.40
C PRO A 46 -3.77 8.40 -13.76
N THR A 47 -3.07 7.59 -12.96
CA THR A 47 -1.67 7.21 -13.24
C THR A 47 -1.58 6.30 -14.46
N PHE A 48 -2.49 5.33 -14.57
CA PHE A 48 -2.57 4.44 -15.73
C PHE A 48 -2.95 5.20 -17.00
N ASP A 49 -3.91 6.12 -16.93
CA ASP A 49 -4.33 6.94 -18.06
C ASP A 49 -3.19 7.83 -18.56
N GLN A 50 -2.43 8.45 -17.65
CA GLN A 50 -1.26 9.23 -18.02
C GLN A 50 -0.20 8.36 -18.68
N ALA A 51 0.19 7.25 -18.06
CA ALA A 51 1.19 6.34 -18.62
C ALA A 51 0.78 5.78 -20.00
N TRP A 52 -0.52 5.52 -20.19
CA TRP A 52 -1.08 5.08 -21.45
C TRP A 52 -0.96 6.16 -22.54
N ASN A 53 -1.42 7.37 -22.25
CA ASN A 53 -1.49 8.45 -23.23
C ASN A 53 -0.12 9.04 -23.58
N THR A 54 0.80 9.12 -22.62
CA THR A 54 2.11 9.76 -22.83
C THR A 54 3.19 8.78 -23.28
N GLY A 55 3.06 7.49 -22.97
CA GLY A 55 4.10 6.49 -23.18
C GLY A 55 3.66 5.33 -24.05
N VAL A 56 2.62 4.59 -23.66
CA VAL A 56 2.22 3.36 -24.36
C VAL A 56 1.68 3.65 -25.76
N LYS A 57 0.72 4.57 -25.89
CA LYS A 57 0.09 4.89 -27.17
C LYS A 57 1.10 5.46 -28.18
N PRO A 58 1.95 6.45 -27.84
CA PRO A 58 2.97 6.94 -28.77
C PRO A 58 3.99 5.87 -29.18
N LEU A 59 4.31 4.91 -28.30
CA LEU A 59 5.18 3.79 -28.65
C LEU A 59 4.51 2.85 -29.66
N MET A 60 3.23 2.53 -29.48
CA MET A 60 2.46 1.72 -30.42
C MET A 60 2.31 2.39 -31.78
N ASP A 61 2.20 3.72 -31.79
CA ASP A 61 2.13 4.55 -33.00
C ASP A 61 3.53 4.78 -33.63
N ASN A 62 4.59 4.16 -33.10
CA ASN A 62 5.99 4.32 -33.51
C ASN A 62 6.49 5.79 -33.51
N GLN A 63 5.90 6.64 -32.65
CA GLN A 63 6.26 8.05 -32.52
C GLN A 63 7.45 8.27 -31.59
N ILE A 64 7.69 7.33 -30.67
CA ILE A 64 8.80 7.38 -29.70
C ILE A 64 9.57 6.06 -29.69
N THR A 65 10.82 6.12 -29.27
CA THR A 65 11.65 4.92 -29.07
C THR A 65 11.28 4.18 -27.80
N GLN A 66 11.66 2.91 -27.68
CA GLN A 66 11.42 2.11 -26.47
C GLN A 66 12.07 2.73 -25.21
N GLY A 67 13.25 3.33 -25.34
CA GLY A 67 13.94 3.99 -24.23
C GLY A 67 13.18 5.22 -23.74
N GLU A 68 12.69 6.05 -24.66
CA GLU A 68 11.88 7.22 -24.32
C GLU A 68 10.51 6.83 -23.76
N ALA A 69 9.90 5.77 -24.30
CA ALA A 69 8.65 5.22 -23.78
C ALA A 69 8.79 4.76 -22.33
N PHE A 70 9.91 4.13 -21.96
CA PHE A 70 10.13 3.71 -20.58
C PHE A 70 10.15 4.88 -19.60
N GLU A 71 10.83 5.98 -19.95
CA GLU A 71 10.84 7.19 -19.12
C GLU A 71 9.44 7.82 -19.00
N LYS A 72 8.71 7.92 -20.13
CA LYS A 72 7.35 8.50 -20.13
C LYS A 72 6.32 7.62 -19.41
N ILE A 73 6.45 6.30 -19.49
CA ILE A 73 5.58 5.35 -18.77
C ILE A 73 5.88 5.39 -17.28
N SER A 74 7.16 5.45 -16.89
CA SER A 74 7.57 5.40 -15.48
C SER A 74 7.35 6.72 -14.74
N GLY A 75 7.33 7.86 -15.44
CA GLY A 75 7.10 9.20 -14.88
C GLY A 75 5.86 9.28 -13.97
N PRO A 76 4.65 8.97 -14.47
CA PRO A 76 3.43 9.01 -13.66
C PRO A 76 3.48 8.14 -12.39
N PHE A 77 4.14 6.97 -12.46
CA PHE A 77 4.31 6.12 -11.28
C PHE A 77 5.32 6.72 -10.28
N ARG A 78 6.39 7.35 -10.78
CA ARG A 78 7.35 8.07 -9.96
C ARG A 78 6.67 9.20 -9.20
N ASP A 79 5.86 9.99 -9.90
CA ASP A 79 5.09 11.08 -9.29
C ASP A 79 4.11 10.54 -8.26
N PHE A 80 3.36 9.50 -8.58
CA PHE A 80 2.46 8.85 -7.63
C PHE A 80 3.19 8.39 -6.35
N MET A 81 4.35 7.73 -6.50
CA MET A 81 5.14 7.28 -5.36
C MET A 81 5.69 8.45 -4.55
N LEU A 82 6.17 9.52 -5.19
CA LEU A 82 6.69 10.72 -4.50
C LEU A 82 5.61 11.44 -3.69
N HIS A 83 4.37 11.47 -4.18
CA HIS A 83 3.27 12.07 -3.43
C HIS A 83 2.80 11.23 -2.22
N ASN A 84 3.11 9.93 -2.21
CA ASN A 84 2.62 9.00 -1.17
C ASN A 84 3.74 8.51 -0.22
N VAL A 85 5.00 8.62 -0.62
CA VAL A 85 6.13 8.30 0.25
C VAL A 85 6.22 9.35 1.35
N ARG A 86 6.56 8.93 2.56
CA ARG A 86 6.80 9.87 3.66
C ARG A 86 8.22 10.41 3.53
N ASP A 87 8.40 11.70 3.77
CA ASP A 87 9.72 12.35 3.70
C ASP A 87 10.78 11.61 4.51
N LYS A 88 10.43 11.18 5.73
CA LYS A 88 11.34 10.41 6.61
C LYS A 88 11.78 9.08 6.00
N ASP A 89 10.85 8.37 5.37
CA ASP A 89 11.13 7.07 4.78
C ASP A 89 11.91 7.25 3.46
N PHE A 90 11.66 8.33 2.72
CA PHE A 90 12.47 8.72 1.56
C PHE A 90 13.91 9.09 1.95
N ASP A 91 14.07 9.98 2.92
CA ASP A 91 15.37 10.49 3.37
C ASP A 91 16.24 9.34 3.91
N LEU A 92 15.65 8.37 4.62
CA LEU A 92 16.36 7.15 5.06
C LEU A 92 17.04 6.42 3.90
N PHE A 93 16.33 6.17 2.81
CA PHE A 93 16.91 5.47 1.66
C PHE A 93 17.83 6.37 0.84
N ALA A 94 17.56 7.68 0.80
CA ALA A 94 18.46 8.64 0.17
C ALA A 94 19.81 8.69 0.88
N ASP A 95 19.83 8.67 2.21
CA ASP A 95 21.05 8.68 3.02
C ASP A 95 21.83 7.37 2.85
N LEU A 96 21.15 6.22 2.89
CA LEU A 96 21.77 4.91 2.60
C LEU A 96 22.38 4.84 1.19
N ALA A 97 21.76 5.49 0.21
CA ALA A 97 22.28 5.57 -1.16
C ALA A 97 23.52 6.46 -1.23
N ARG A 98 23.51 7.61 -0.54
CA ARG A 98 24.66 8.53 -0.44
C ARG A 98 25.86 7.86 0.24
N GLU A 99 25.64 7.09 1.30
CA GLU A 99 26.69 6.30 1.97
C GLU A 99 27.35 5.29 1.02
N ARG A 100 26.61 4.79 0.03
CA ARG A 100 27.10 3.89 -1.01
C ARG A 100 27.69 4.61 -2.22
N GLY A 101 27.86 5.93 -2.15
CA GLY A 101 28.43 6.77 -3.21
C GLY A 101 27.48 7.06 -4.37
N GLN A 102 26.17 6.92 -4.18
CA GLN A 102 25.17 7.23 -5.22
C GLN A 102 24.72 8.69 -5.13
N THR A 103 24.63 9.36 -6.29
CA THR A 103 24.10 10.73 -6.38
C THR A 103 22.58 10.70 -6.31
N VAL A 104 22.00 11.39 -5.32
CA VAL A 104 20.54 11.47 -5.15
C VAL A 104 20.06 12.85 -5.59
N SER A 105 19.41 12.91 -6.76
CA SER A 105 18.69 14.10 -7.20
C SER A 105 17.21 13.99 -6.85
N ARG A 106 16.59 15.07 -6.35
CA ARG A 106 15.13 15.15 -6.13
C ARG A 106 14.34 15.40 -7.42
N GLU A 107 14.99 15.89 -8.48
CA GLU A 107 14.34 16.13 -9.78
C GLU A 107 14.23 14.84 -10.59
N THR A 108 15.22 13.94 -10.44
CA THR A 108 15.26 12.62 -11.09
C THR A 108 15.55 11.54 -10.04
N VAL A 109 14.61 11.38 -9.11
CA VAL A 109 14.73 10.41 -8.01
C VAL A 109 14.85 9.00 -8.55
N ASP A 110 16.00 8.33 -8.39
CA ASP A 110 16.19 6.95 -8.84
C ASP A 110 15.10 6.02 -8.25
N LEU A 111 14.45 5.25 -9.13
CA LEU A 111 13.44 4.25 -8.74
C LEU A 111 14.02 3.22 -7.76
N ARG A 112 15.34 2.96 -7.80
CA ARG A 112 16.03 2.06 -6.86
C ARG A 112 15.96 2.55 -5.42
N ILE A 113 15.80 3.85 -5.20
CA ILE A 113 15.67 4.50 -3.88
C ILE A 113 14.17 4.69 -3.56
N LEU A 114 13.41 5.19 -4.53
CA LEU A 114 12.01 5.54 -4.34
C LEU A 114 11.12 4.32 -4.07
N VAL A 115 11.29 3.24 -4.82
CA VAL A 115 10.46 2.04 -4.68
C VAL A 115 10.54 1.44 -3.27
N PRO A 116 11.72 1.14 -2.70
CA PRO A 116 11.78 0.60 -1.33
C PRO A 116 11.29 1.60 -0.27
N ALA A 117 11.56 2.90 -0.43
CA ALA A 117 11.04 3.94 0.48
C ALA A 117 9.51 4.00 0.47
N PHE A 118 8.92 3.98 -0.73
CA PHE A 118 7.48 3.95 -0.94
C PHE A 118 6.86 2.68 -0.35
N MET A 119 7.48 1.50 -0.57
CA MET A 119 6.99 0.25 -0.01
C MET A 119 6.92 0.28 1.52
N ILE A 120 7.96 0.77 2.21
CA ILE A 120 7.94 0.91 3.67
C ILE A 120 6.83 1.88 4.11
N SER A 121 6.68 3.00 3.40
CA SER A 121 5.62 3.98 3.67
C SER A 121 4.23 3.35 3.53
N GLU A 122 3.97 2.59 2.46
CA GLU A 122 2.69 1.93 2.23
C GLU A 122 2.39 0.83 3.24
N ILE A 123 3.40 0.04 3.63
CA ILE A 123 3.26 -1.00 4.66
C ILE A 123 2.85 -0.33 5.97
N ARG A 124 3.61 0.70 6.40
CA ARG A 124 3.30 1.45 7.62
C ARG A 124 1.89 2.00 7.56
N ARG A 125 1.51 2.64 6.46
CA ARG A 125 0.17 3.22 6.29
C ARG A 125 -0.93 2.17 6.32
N GLY A 126 -0.71 1.02 5.70
CA GLY A 126 -1.63 -0.13 5.76
C GLY A 126 -1.82 -0.63 7.20
N PHE A 127 -0.74 -0.72 7.98
CA PHE A 127 -0.80 -1.09 9.40
C PHE A 127 -1.50 -0.03 10.25
N GLU A 128 -1.23 1.26 10.03
CA GLU A 128 -1.92 2.37 10.73
C GLU A 128 -3.43 2.30 10.50
N ILE A 129 -3.86 2.14 9.23
CA ILE A 129 -5.27 1.99 8.88
C ILE A 129 -5.85 0.74 9.55
N GLY A 130 -5.17 -0.39 9.43
CA GLY A 130 -5.62 -1.64 10.03
C GLY A 130 -5.78 -1.53 11.56
N PHE A 131 -4.83 -0.91 12.23
CA PHE A 131 -4.88 -0.68 13.68
C PHE A 131 -6.09 0.17 14.06
N LEU A 132 -6.32 1.28 13.37
CA LEU A 132 -7.48 2.15 13.62
C LEU A 132 -8.82 1.42 13.40
N ILE A 133 -8.87 0.51 12.42
CA ILE A 133 -10.04 -0.33 12.16
C ILE A 133 -10.27 -1.34 13.29
N VAL A 134 -9.22 -1.94 13.86
CA VAL A 134 -9.33 -2.99 14.88
C VAL A 134 -9.69 -2.44 16.26
N LEU A 135 -9.26 -1.22 16.59
CA LEU A 135 -9.50 -0.58 17.88
C LEU A 135 -10.95 -0.69 18.41
N PRO A 136 -12.01 -0.36 17.67
CA PRO A 136 -13.38 -0.49 18.16
C PRO A 136 -13.77 -1.93 18.51
N PHE A 137 -13.32 -2.92 17.73
CA PHE A 137 -13.61 -4.33 18.01
C PHE A 137 -12.94 -4.81 19.30
N LEU A 138 -11.68 -4.40 19.50
CA LEU A 138 -10.93 -4.70 20.73
C LEU A 138 -11.64 -4.14 21.98
N VAL A 139 -12.18 -2.92 21.89
CA VAL A 139 -12.97 -2.32 22.98
C VAL A 139 -14.23 -3.13 23.26
N ILE A 140 -14.94 -3.59 22.23
CA ILE A 140 -16.13 -4.44 22.40
C ILE A 140 -15.75 -5.76 23.07
N ASP A 141 -14.68 -6.43 22.61
CA ASP A 141 -14.22 -7.70 23.18
C ASP A 141 -13.87 -7.56 24.67
N LEU A 142 -13.17 -6.48 25.04
CA LEU A 142 -12.82 -6.19 26.43
C LEU A 142 -14.06 -5.97 27.30
N ILE A 143 -15.06 -5.25 26.80
CA ILE A 143 -16.32 -5.01 27.50
C ILE A 143 -17.10 -6.31 27.67
N VAL A 144 -17.24 -7.12 26.62
CA VAL A 144 -17.97 -8.39 26.68
C VAL A 144 -17.30 -9.37 27.65
N ALA A 145 -15.98 -9.46 27.62
CA ALA A 145 -15.22 -10.31 28.53
C ALA A 145 -15.41 -9.89 30.00
N THR A 146 -15.32 -8.59 30.30
CA THR A 146 -15.50 -8.07 31.67
C THR A 146 -16.92 -8.26 32.19
N VAL A 147 -17.94 -8.03 31.35
CA VAL A 147 -19.35 -8.28 31.71
C VAL A 147 -19.63 -9.77 31.94
N THR A 148 -19.07 -10.65 31.09
CA THR A 148 -19.23 -12.11 31.23
C THR A 148 -18.56 -12.65 32.49
N MET A 149 -17.34 -12.17 32.79
CA MET A 149 -16.63 -12.49 34.04
C MET A 149 -17.41 -12.02 35.28
N ALA A 150 -18.01 -10.82 35.23
CA ALA A 150 -18.80 -10.28 36.33
C ALA A 150 -20.09 -11.09 36.62
N MET A 151 -20.67 -11.75 35.61
CA MET A 151 -21.84 -12.63 35.77
C MET A 151 -21.49 -14.03 36.33
N GLY A 152 -20.22 -14.33 36.60
CA GLY A 152 -19.79 -15.61 37.18
C GLY A 152 -19.76 -16.78 36.19
N MET A 153 -19.90 -16.52 34.88
CA MET A 153 -19.84 -17.55 33.84
C MET A 153 -18.39 -17.88 33.47
N MET A 154 -17.61 -18.36 34.43
CA MET A 154 -16.19 -18.77 34.26
C MET A 154 -15.98 -19.92 33.24
N MET A 155 -17.05 -20.58 32.79
CA MET A 155 -17.00 -21.75 31.91
C MET A 155 -17.65 -21.56 30.54
N LEU A 156 -18.01 -20.33 30.15
CA LEU A 156 -18.39 -20.03 28.77
C LEU A 156 -17.16 -19.44 28.06
N PRO A 157 -16.62 -20.11 27.01
CA PRO A 157 -15.44 -19.61 26.30
C PRO A 157 -15.78 -18.25 25.69
N PRO A 158 -15.02 -17.18 26.00
CA PRO A 158 -15.23 -15.88 25.41
C PRO A 158 -14.44 -15.81 24.10
N THR A 159 -15.01 -16.27 22.99
CA THR A 159 -14.52 -16.00 21.63
C THR A 159 -15.63 -16.15 20.62
#